data_AF-A0A2V9R5Q9-F1
#
_entry.id   AF-A0A2V9R5Q9-F1
#
_cell.length_a   1.000
_cell.length_b   1.000
_cell.length_c   1.000
_cell.angle_alpha   90.00
_cell.angle_beta   90.00
_cell.angle_gamma   90.00
#
_symmetry.space_group_name_H-M   'P 1'
#
loop_
_entity.id
_entity.type
_entity.pdbx_description
1 polymer ?
#
loop_
_entity_poly.entity_id
_entity_poly.type
_entity_poly.pdbx_seq_one_letter_code
_entity_poly.pdbx_strand_id
1 'polypeptide(L)'
;MNSQLGPAIQFAINTFGERAHPNFPAEFDIYIDSDRDGIDDFVVFNADLGLLTTLQPSGQNAVFVFNLQTFTATVFFFVDADLNSANAILTAPLSAIGLSQSSQFNFSVYAFDNYFTGNLTDAIVGMTYTADIPRFVGSGVPLTGVPVGGRSTLAISAVAGGDTASPSQTGLLLMYRDGTTQREADAIPVSNKKDGDYDETDEGLEQ
;
A
#
# COMPACT_ATOMS: atom_id res chain seq x y z
N MET A 1 16.42 14.15 -14.82
CA MET A 1 15.34 14.39 -13.83
C MET A 1 16.00 14.56 -12.49
N ASN A 2 15.83 15.70 -11.82
CA ASN A 2 16.49 16.02 -10.57
C ASN A 2 16.13 14.98 -9.50
N SER A 3 17.09 14.20 -9.02
CA SER A 3 16.94 13.22 -7.95
C SER A 3 16.81 13.87 -6.56
N GLN A 4 16.21 15.06 -6.48
CA GLN A 4 16.30 15.93 -5.30
C GLN A 4 15.39 15.50 -4.15
N LEU A 5 14.50 14.52 -4.37
CA LEU A 5 13.56 14.01 -3.37
C LEU A 5 14.13 12.84 -2.53
N GLY A 6 15.27 12.26 -2.91
CA GLY A 6 15.82 11.09 -2.21
C GLY A 6 14.96 9.83 -2.38
N PRO A 7 15.12 8.82 -1.50
CA PRO A 7 14.32 7.59 -1.54
C PRO A 7 12.86 7.84 -1.19
N ALA A 8 11.97 7.00 -1.73
CA ALA A 8 10.52 7.09 -1.55
C ALA A 8 9.95 5.76 -1.06
N ILE A 9 8.76 5.81 -0.47
CA ILE A 9 7.95 4.65 -0.12
C ILE A 9 6.69 4.63 -0.97
N GLN A 10 6.18 3.43 -1.25
CA GLN A 10 4.94 3.23 -1.99
C GLN A 10 3.95 2.45 -1.12
N PHE A 11 2.71 2.94 -1.08
CA PHE A 11 1.58 2.27 -0.47
C PHE A 11 0.71 1.71 -1.59
N ALA A 12 0.80 0.39 -1.76
CA ALA A 12 0.08 -0.40 -2.72
C ALA A 12 -1.27 -0.83 -2.14
N ILE A 13 -2.37 -0.45 -2.79
CA ILE A 13 -3.74 -0.71 -2.35
C ILE A 13 -4.50 -1.42 -3.47
N ASN A 14 -5.19 -2.51 -3.12
CA ASN A 14 -6.14 -3.19 -3.98
C ASN A 14 -7.50 -3.24 -3.27
N THR A 15 -8.56 -2.79 -3.95
CA THR A 15 -9.93 -2.81 -3.42
C THR A 15 -10.69 -4.06 -3.86
N PHE A 16 -11.82 -4.36 -3.18
CA PHE A 16 -12.67 -5.50 -3.59
C PHE A 16 -13.22 -5.37 -5.02
N GLY A 17 -13.58 -4.16 -5.42
CA GLY A 17 -14.13 -3.86 -6.75
C GLY A 17 -13.30 -2.82 -7.49
N GLU A 18 -13.47 -2.79 -8.81
CA GLU A 18 -12.88 -1.77 -9.67
C GLU A 18 -13.50 -0.41 -9.42
N ARG A 19 -12.69 0.63 -9.63
CA ARG A 19 -13.15 2.01 -9.69
C ARG A 19 -13.06 2.47 -11.13
N ALA A 20 -14.15 3.00 -11.66
CA ALA A 20 -14.21 3.46 -13.04
C ALA A 20 -13.20 4.58 -13.31
N HIS A 21 -12.95 5.43 -12.30
CA HIS A 21 -11.99 6.52 -12.38
C HIS A 21 -11.18 6.62 -11.07
N PRO A 22 -9.87 6.89 -11.09
CA PRO A 22 -9.06 6.92 -9.86
C PRO A 22 -9.47 8.01 -8.86
N ASN A 23 -10.05 9.12 -9.32
CA ASN A 23 -10.55 10.20 -8.44
C ASN A 23 -11.75 9.81 -7.57
N PHE A 24 -12.63 8.92 -8.04
CA PHE A 24 -13.92 8.66 -7.39
C PHE A 24 -14.37 7.21 -7.64
N PRO A 25 -15.01 6.55 -6.66
CA PRO A 25 -15.50 7.10 -5.41
C PRO A 25 -14.56 6.88 -4.22
N ALA A 26 -13.26 6.66 -4.43
CA ALA A 26 -12.35 6.32 -3.33
C ALA A 26 -11.25 7.35 -3.08
N GLU A 27 -11.13 7.73 -1.81
CA GLU A 27 -9.95 8.37 -1.22
C GLU A 27 -9.31 7.41 -0.22
N PHE A 28 -7.99 7.32 -0.26
CA PHE A 28 -7.21 6.52 0.65
C PHE A 28 -6.30 7.41 1.47
N ASP A 29 -6.41 7.29 2.79
CA ASP A 29 -5.63 8.06 3.74
C ASP A 29 -4.69 7.13 4.50
N ILE A 30 -3.39 7.34 4.32
CA ILE A 30 -2.35 6.65 5.06
C ILE A 30 -1.86 7.59 6.15
N TYR A 31 -2.36 7.38 7.36
CA TYR A 31 -1.89 8.04 8.57
C TYR A 31 -0.55 7.42 8.99
N ILE A 32 0.42 8.28 9.31
CA ILE A 32 1.80 7.89 9.61
C ILE A 32 2.22 8.55 10.91
N ASP A 33 2.53 7.71 11.89
CA ASP A 33 3.22 8.04 13.14
C ASP A 33 4.70 7.74 12.92
N SER A 34 5.47 8.79 12.64
CA SER A 34 6.81 8.72 12.07
C SER A 34 7.90 8.53 13.13
N ASP A 35 7.65 9.01 14.36
CA ASP A 35 8.55 8.90 15.51
C ASP A 35 8.11 7.88 16.57
N ARG A 36 6.91 7.29 16.40
CA ARG A 36 6.34 6.23 17.21
C ARG A 36 5.96 6.69 18.62
N ASP A 37 5.54 7.94 18.77
CA ASP A 37 5.05 8.50 20.03
C ASP A 37 3.57 8.18 20.32
N GLY A 38 2.87 7.59 19.34
CA GLY A 38 1.45 7.22 19.43
C GLY A 38 0.49 8.27 18.87
N ILE A 39 1.00 9.33 18.23
CA ILE A 39 0.23 10.35 17.52
C ILE A 39 0.69 10.37 16.07
N ASP A 40 -0.26 10.39 15.13
CA ASP A 40 0.09 10.50 13.70
C ASP A 40 0.64 11.90 13.37
N ASP A 41 1.75 11.94 12.63
CA ASP A 41 2.46 13.15 12.20
C ASP A 41 2.05 13.60 10.80
N PHE A 42 1.76 12.63 9.92
CA PHE A 42 1.48 12.87 8.51
C PHE A 42 0.28 12.06 8.01
N VAL A 43 -0.35 12.57 6.95
CA VAL A 43 -1.30 11.81 6.14
C VAL A 43 -0.83 11.84 4.68
N VAL A 44 -0.64 10.66 4.08
CA VAL A 44 -0.47 10.52 2.63
C VAL A 44 -1.82 10.16 2.05
N PHE A 45 -2.34 10.96 1.12
CA PHE A 45 -3.67 10.75 0.57
C PHE A 45 -3.75 11.07 -0.92
N ASN A 46 -4.80 10.55 -1.58
CA ASN A 46 -5.07 10.82 -2.98
C ASN A 46 -6.21 11.81 -3.17
N ALA A 47 -6.06 12.75 -4.10
CA ALA A 47 -7.13 13.68 -4.47
C ALA A 47 -6.99 14.19 -5.91
N ASP A 48 -8.06 14.79 -6.45
CA ASP A 48 -7.95 15.53 -7.71
C ASP A 48 -7.08 16.78 -7.51
N LEU A 49 -6.01 16.87 -8.30
CA LEU A 49 -5.03 17.95 -8.22
C LEU A 49 -5.66 19.34 -8.37
N GLY A 50 -6.55 19.50 -9.36
CA GLY A 50 -7.22 20.77 -9.62
C GLY A 50 -8.23 21.11 -8.52
N LEU A 51 -8.98 20.11 -8.04
CA LEU A 51 -9.91 20.32 -6.94
C LEU A 51 -9.19 20.84 -5.69
N LEU A 52 -8.01 20.29 -5.37
CA LEU A 52 -7.23 20.67 -4.19
C LEU A 52 -6.42 21.96 -4.35
N THR A 53 -6.00 22.30 -5.57
CA THR A 53 -5.11 23.47 -5.79
C THR A 53 -5.80 24.69 -6.38
N THR A 54 -6.89 24.51 -7.12
CA THR A 54 -7.59 25.59 -7.82
C THR A 54 -9.11 25.57 -7.62
N LEU A 55 -9.62 24.64 -6.79
CA LEU A 55 -11.06 24.43 -6.54
C LEU A 55 -11.85 24.07 -7.81
N GLN A 56 -11.18 23.52 -8.83
CA GLN A 56 -11.79 23.09 -10.09
C GLN A 56 -11.24 21.73 -10.50
N PRO A 57 -12.09 20.70 -10.66
CA PRO A 57 -11.62 19.35 -11.02
C PRO A 57 -10.82 19.35 -12.32
N SER A 58 -9.65 18.73 -12.28
CA SER A 58 -8.76 18.61 -13.45
C SER A 58 -8.78 17.22 -14.09
N GLY A 59 -9.32 16.22 -13.40
CA GLY A 59 -9.25 14.80 -13.78
C GLY A 59 -7.94 14.12 -13.39
N GLN A 60 -6.97 14.85 -12.84
CA GLN A 60 -5.65 14.30 -12.48
C GLN A 60 -5.62 13.90 -11.01
N ASN A 61 -5.48 12.61 -10.73
CA ASN A 61 -5.37 12.08 -9.38
C ASN A 61 -3.92 12.18 -8.88
N ALA A 62 -3.70 12.88 -7.77
CA ALA A 62 -2.38 13.14 -7.24
C ALA A 62 -2.24 12.69 -5.79
N VAL A 63 -0.99 12.36 -5.41
CA VAL A 63 -0.58 12.01 -4.06
C VAL A 63 -0.11 13.26 -3.34
N PHE A 64 -0.79 13.55 -2.23
CA PHE A 64 -0.46 14.63 -1.33
C PHE A 64 0.10 14.07 -0.02
N VAL A 65 1.04 14.79 0.56
CA VAL A 65 1.45 14.62 1.96
C VAL A 65 0.95 15.82 2.74
N PHE A 66 0.10 15.56 3.74
CA PHE A 66 -0.33 16.53 4.73
C PHE A 66 0.50 16.38 6.00
N ASN A 67 1.13 17.47 6.45
CA ASN A 67 1.77 17.51 7.76
C ASN A 67 0.75 17.98 8.80
N LEU A 68 0.45 17.13 9.80
CA LEU A 68 -0.58 17.37 10.81
C LEU A 68 -0.17 18.43 11.84
N GLN A 69 1.13 18.70 11.99
CA GLN A 69 1.64 19.73 12.88
C GLN A 69 1.56 21.13 12.25
N THR A 70 1.93 21.26 10.98
CA THR A 70 1.97 22.54 10.27
C THR A 70 0.68 22.86 9.50
N PHE A 71 -0.22 21.88 9.35
CA PHE A 71 -1.44 21.97 8.55
C PHE A 71 -1.19 22.35 7.09
N THR A 72 -0.13 21.78 6.49
CA THR A 72 0.25 22.06 5.10
C THR A 72 0.22 20.80 4.26
N ALA A 73 -0.46 20.87 3.10
CA ALA A 73 -0.43 19.84 2.07
C ALA A 73 0.63 20.16 1.00
N THR A 74 1.37 19.15 0.57
CA THR A 74 2.29 19.24 -0.59
C THR A 74 2.05 18.07 -1.55
N VAL A 75 1.97 18.36 -2.84
CA VAL A 75 1.86 17.34 -3.90
C VAL A 75 3.25 16.88 -4.33
N PHE A 76 3.42 15.57 -4.57
CA PHE A 76 4.70 15.00 -5.02
C PHE A 76 4.60 14.15 -6.28
N PHE A 77 3.58 13.31 -6.38
CA PHE A 77 3.43 12.35 -7.47
C PHE A 77 1.97 12.30 -7.96
N PHE A 78 1.76 11.77 -9.16
CA PHE A 78 0.43 11.27 -9.53
C PHE A 78 0.23 9.88 -8.93
N VAL A 79 -1.02 9.51 -8.64
CA VAL A 79 -1.32 8.13 -8.27
C VAL A 79 -1.09 7.24 -9.48
N ASP A 80 -0.41 6.12 -9.26
CA ASP A 80 -0.30 5.06 -10.25
C ASP A 80 -1.53 4.16 -10.11
N ALA A 81 -2.45 4.34 -11.06
CA ALA A 81 -3.73 3.65 -11.18
C ALA A 81 -4.19 3.71 -12.64
N ASP A 82 -5.10 2.82 -13.03
CA ASP A 82 -5.75 2.83 -14.34
C ASP A 82 -7.27 3.07 -14.20
N LEU A 83 -7.94 3.32 -15.32
CA LEU A 83 -9.39 3.31 -15.42
C LEU A 83 -9.93 1.89 -15.25
N ASN A 84 -11.09 1.76 -14.61
CA ASN A 84 -11.70 0.47 -14.30
C ASN A 84 -10.73 -0.48 -13.60
N SER A 85 -10.06 0.03 -12.55
CA SER A 85 -9.09 -0.74 -11.78
C SER A 85 -9.36 -0.65 -10.28
N ALA A 86 -9.12 -1.76 -9.58
CA ALA A 86 -9.12 -1.81 -8.13
C ALA A 86 -7.77 -1.37 -7.52
N ASN A 87 -6.72 -1.24 -8.34
CA ASN A 87 -5.38 -0.90 -7.89
C ASN A 87 -5.19 0.62 -7.74
N ALA A 88 -4.48 1.03 -6.69
CA ALA A 88 -3.87 2.35 -6.55
C ALA A 88 -2.54 2.23 -5.83
N ILE A 89 -1.53 2.96 -6.31
CA ILE A 89 -0.23 3.05 -5.65
C ILE A 89 0.05 4.52 -5.35
N LEU A 90 0.13 4.83 -4.06
CA LEU A 90 0.47 6.16 -3.56
C LEU A 90 1.96 6.20 -3.23
N THR A 91 2.70 7.11 -3.85
CA THR A 91 4.15 7.26 -3.64
C THR A 91 4.42 8.53 -2.85
N ALA A 92 5.22 8.44 -1.79
CA ALA A 92 5.66 9.60 -0.99
C ALA A 92 7.18 9.58 -0.79
N PRO A 93 7.90 10.71 -0.91
CA PRO A 93 9.29 10.78 -0.51
C PRO A 93 9.41 10.49 0.98
N LEU A 94 10.36 9.66 1.41
CA LEU A 94 10.55 9.34 2.83
C LEU A 94 10.77 10.61 3.67
N SER A 95 11.57 11.54 3.14
CA SER A 95 11.85 12.83 3.80
C SER A 95 10.62 13.72 3.97
N ALA A 96 9.60 13.60 3.12
CA ALA A 96 8.38 14.40 3.21
C ALA A 96 7.47 13.94 4.36
N ILE A 97 7.64 12.70 4.81
CA ILE A 97 6.90 12.08 5.91
C ILE A 97 7.78 11.83 7.14
N GLY A 98 8.89 12.58 7.27
CA GLY A 98 9.76 12.50 8.46
C GLY A 98 10.61 11.23 8.55
N LEU A 99 10.68 10.42 7.50
CA LEU A 99 11.36 9.12 7.53
C LEU A 99 12.69 9.11 6.78
N SER A 100 13.50 8.12 7.16
CA SER A 100 14.63 7.59 6.40
C SER A 100 14.37 6.11 6.09
N GLN A 101 15.24 5.47 5.29
CA GLN A 101 15.06 4.05 4.96
C GLN A 101 15.12 3.13 6.20
N SER A 102 15.88 3.52 7.23
CA SER A 102 16.03 2.78 8.48
C SER A 102 15.05 3.21 9.58
N SER A 103 14.15 4.15 9.31
CA SER A 103 13.15 4.56 10.27
C SER A 103 12.10 3.46 10.40
N GLN A 104 11.89 2.95 11.61
CA GLN A 104 10.70 2.18 11.93
C GLN A 104 9.58 3.16 12.23
N PHE A 105 8.43 2.96 11.61
CA PHE A 105 7.27 3.83 11.77
C PHE A 105 5.99 2.99 11.93
N ASN A 106 4.94 3.64 12.44
CA ASN A 106 3.61 3.05 12.48
C ASN A 106 2.74 3.72 11.42
N PHE A 107 1.81 2.96 10.83
CA PHE A 107 0.83 3.52 9.91
C PHE A 107 -0.52 2.84 10.00
N SER A 108 -1.55 3.55 9.56
CA SER A 108 -2.90 3.05 9.36
C SER A 108 -3.42 3.53 8.01
N VAL A 109 -4.17 2.69 7.32
CA VAL A 109 -4.78 2.99 6.02
C VAL A 109 -6.29 3.00 6.19
N TYR A 110 -6.92 4.07 5.72
CA TYR A 110 -8.37 4.26 5.74
C TYR A 110 -8.87 4.49 4.32
N ALA A 111 -10.01 3.90 3.97
CA ALA A 111 -10.67 4.13 2.69
C ALA A 111 -12.00 4.85 2.90
N PHE A 112 -12.22 5.93 2.17
CA PHE A 112 -13.43 6.73 2.24
C PHE A 112 -14.18 6.73 0.92
N ASP A 113 -15.52 6.72 0.99
CA ASP A 113 -16.37 7.07 -0.14
C ASP A 113 -16.36 8.59 -0.33
N ASN A 114 -15.47 9.07 -1.19
CA ASN A 114 -15.25 10.51 -1.39
C ASN A 114 -16.22 11.16 -2.39
N TYR A 115 -17.25 10.43 -2.85
CA TYR A 115 -18.21 10.94 -3.83
C TYR A 115 -19.66 10.98 -3.33
N PHE A 116 -20.16 9.87 -2.76
CA PHE A 116 -21.59 9.78 -2.42
C PHE A 116 -21.90 10.11 -0.96
N THR A 117 -21.10 9.59 -0.03
CA THR A 117 -21.46 9.63 1.41
C THR A 117 -20.44 10.32 2.31
N GLY A 118 -19.15 10.33 1.95
CA GLY A 118 -18.07 10.76 2.84
C GLY A 118 -17.75 9.76 3.95
N ASN A 119 -18.33 8.55 3.92
CA ASN A 119 -18.16 7.57 4.99
C ASN A 119 -16.82 6.85 4.89
N LEU A 120 -16.24 6.53 6.04
CA LEU A 120 -15.20 5.51 6.16
C LEU A 120 -15.81 4.14 5.81
N THR A 121 -15.24 3.45 4.82
CA THR A 121 -15.74 2.14 4.38
C THR A 121 -14.88 0.99 4.90
N ASP A 122 -13.56 1.17 4.89
CA ASP A 122 -12.59 0.12 5.23
C ASP A 122 -11.38 0.70 5.95
N ALA A 123 -10.70 -0.13 6.75
CA ALA A 123 -9.47 0.27 7.43
C ALA A 123 -8.52 -0.91 7.70
N ILE A 124 -7.22 -0.62 7.68
CA ILE A 124 -6.15 -1.47 8.21
C ILE A 124 -5.34 -0.60 9.18
N VAL A 125 -5.30 -0.96 10.46
CA VAL A 125 -4.82 -0.05 11.51
C VAL A 125 -3.67 -0.64 12.33
N GLY A 126 -2.79 0.23 12.82
CA GLY A 126 -1.73 -0.15 13.76
C GLY A 126 -0.65 -1.03 13.15
N MET A 127 -0.29 -0.78 11.90
CA MET A 127 0.78 -1.51 11.21
C MET A 127 2.15 -0.92 11.56
N THR A 128 3.19 -1.75 11.65
CA THR A 128 4.59 -1.32 11.86
C THR A 128 5.47 -1.85 10.73
N TYR A 129 6.32 -0.98 10.19
CA TYR A 129 7.22 -1.29 9.07
C TYR A 129 8.54 -0.52 9.15
N THR A 130 9.60 -1.09 8.57
CA THR A 130 10.90 -0.43 8.31
C THR A 130 11.31 -0.73 6.89
N ALA A 131 11.61 0.31 6.09
CA ALA A 131 11.77 0.17 4.65
C ALA A 131 13.00 -0.66 4.24
N ASP A 132 14.11 -0.57 4.98
CA ASP A 132 15.35 -1.32 4.70
C ASP A 132 15.39 -2.71 5.34
N ILE A 133 14.49 -3.00 6.29
CA ILE A 133 14.37 -4.30 6.96
C ILE A 133 12.89 -4.77 6.91
N PRO A 134 12.34 -5.03 5.71
CA PRO A 134 11.05 -5.73 5.60
C PRO A 134 11.16 -7.12 6.21
N ARG A 135 10.05 -7.74 6.59
CA ARG A 135 10.03 -9.13 7.09
C ARG A 135 10.29 -10.14 5.98
N PHE A 136 9.70 -9.91 4.81
CA PHE A 136 9.84 -10.78 3.64
C PHE A 136 10.18 -9.98 2.39
N VAL A 137 11.03 -10.56 1.54
CA VAL A 137 11.35 -10.04 0.22
C VAL A 137 11.03 -11.06 -0.86
N GLY A 138 10.52 -10.57 -1.99
CA GLY A 138 10.29 -11.36 -3.20
C GLY A 138 11.43 -11.21 -4.19
N SER A 139 11.76 -12.27 -4.90
CA SER A 139 12.76 -12.25 -5.98
C SER A 139 12.39 -13.24 -7.08
N GLY A 140 13.05 -13.15 -8.25
CA GLY A 140 12.87 -14.07 -9.37
C GLY A 140 11.79 -13.67 -10.37
N VAL A 141 10.96 -12.67 -10.09
CA VAL A 141 10.07 -12.06 -11.10
C VAL A 141 10.84 -10.97 -11.86
N PRO A 142 10.94 -11.02 -13.20
CA PRO A 142 11.63 -9.99 -13.98
C PRO A 142 10.95 -8.63 -13.85
N LEU A 143 11.74 -7.55 -13.74
CA LEU A 143 11.22 -6.18 -13.71
C LEU A 143 10.48 -5.79 -15.00
N THR A 144 10.80 -6.45 -16.12
CA THR A 144 10.14 -6.28 -17.41
C THR A 144 8.82 -7.06 -17.53
N GLY A 145 8.40 -7.76 -16.47
CA GLY A 145 7.26 -8.65 -16.47
C GLY A 145 7.58 -10.05 -16.99
N VAL A 146 6.59 -10.94 -16.88
CA VAL A 146 6.63 -12.30 -17.43
C VAL A 146 6.06 -12.26 -18.85
N PRO A 147 6.81 -12.72 -19.88
CA PRO A 147 6.31 -12.72 -21.26
C PRO A 147 5.04 -13.55 -21.42
N VAL A 148 4.23 -13.23 -22.44
CA VAL A 148 3.02 -13.99 -22.78
C VAL A 148 3.36 -15.49 -22.99
N GLY A 149 2.60 -16.36 -22.33
CA GLY A 149 2.84 -17.81 -22.32
C GLY A 149 4.10 -18.27 -21.56
N GLY A 150 4.85 -17.33 -20.99
CA GLY A 150 6.00 -17.59 -20.12
C GLY A 150 5.59 -17.96 -18.70
N ARG A 151 6.58 -18.32 -17.90
CA ARG A 151 6.44 -18.52 -16.46
C ARG A 151 7.68 -17.97 -15.75
N SER A 152 7.50 -17.49 -14.53
CA SER A 152 8.61 -17.26 -13.61
C SER A 152 8.29 -17.85 -12.24
N THR A 153 9.32 -18.06 -11.44
CA THR A 153 9.20 -18.50 -10.05
C THR A 153 9.43 -17.30 -9.14
N LEU A 154 8.42 -16.97 -8.33
CA LEU A 154 8.58 -16.01 -7.23
C LEU A 154 9.14 -16.75 -6.02
N ALA A 155 10.38 -16.43 -5.65
CA ALA A 155 11.00 -16.90 -4.42
C ALA A 155 10.80 -15.87 -3.31
N ILE A 156 10.32 -16.32 -2.16
CA ILE A 156 10.07 -15.47 -0.98
C ILE A 156 11.05 -15.89 0.12
N SER A 157 11.76 -14.90 0.66
CA SER A 157 12.76 -15.11 1.71
C SER A 157 12.48 -14.22 2.91
N ALA A 158 12.67 -14.75 4.11
CA ALA A 158 12.70 -13.94 5.32
C ALA A 158 13.98 -13.11 5.38
N VAL A 159 13.89 -11.90 5.94
CA VAL A 159 15.02 -11.00 6.15
C VAL A 159 15.45 -11.05 7.62
N ALA A 160 16.76 -11.12 7.87
CA ALA A 160 17.29 -11.10 9.23
C ALA A 160 16.87 -9.82 9.98
N GLY A 161 16.30 -9.97 11.18
CA GLY A 161 15.77 -8.86 11.97
C GLY A 161 14.38 -8.36 11.54
N GLY A 162 13.85 -8.85 10.41
CA GLY A 162 12.57 -8.41 9.87
C GLY A 162 11.36 -8.71 10.74
N ASP A 163 11.38 -9.78 11.55
CA ASP A 163 10.32 -10.09 12.52
C ASP A 163 10.14 -8.96 13.55
N THR A 164 11.22 -8.25 13.90
CA THR A 164 11.19 -7.13 14.86
C THR A 164 10.98 -5.79 14.15
N ALA A 165 11.61 -5.61 12.98
CA ALA A 165 11.57 -4.35 12.24
C ALA A 165 10.23 -4.13 11.50
N SER A 166 9.61 -5.19 11.00
CA SER A 166 8.38 -5.13 10.21
C SER A 166 7.38 -6.22 10.63
N PRO A 167 6.99 -6.29 11.93
CA PRO A 167 6.21 -7.38 12.49
C PRO A 167 4.83 -7.54 11.83
N SER A 168 4.27 -6.45 11.30
CA SER A 168 2.96 -6.43 10.66
C SER A 168 2.95 -7.01 9.24
N GLN A 169 4.12 -7.22 8.62
CA GLN A 169 4.17 -7.84 7.31
C GLN A 169 3.86 -9.35 7.44
N THR A 170 2.85 -9.82 6.72
CA THR A 170 2.40 -11.23 6.73
C THR A 170 2.71 -11.97 5.43
N GLY A 171 3.24 -11.28 4.43
CA GLY A 171 3.57 -11.87 3.14
C GLY A 171 3.91 -10.82 2.09
N LEU A 172 3.58 -11.12 0.83
CA LEU A 172 3.74 -10.22 -0.31
C LEU A 172 2.38 -9.96 -0.98
N LEU A 173 2.19 -8.75 -1.49
CA LEU A 173 1.12 -8.42 -2.42
C LEU A 173 1.74 -8.32 -3.82
N LEU A 174 1.29 -9.15 -4.75
CA LEU A 174 1.64 -9.02 -6.15
C LEU A 174 0.54 -8.24 -6.85
N MET A 175 0.85 -7.07 -7.41
CA MET A 175 -0.10 -6.23 -8.15
C MET A 175 0.14 -6.35 -9.65
N TYR A 176 -0.95 -6.51 -10.39
CA TYR A 176 -0.99 -6.56 -11.84
C TYR A 176 -1.68 -5.29 -12.36
N ARG A 177 -0.92 -4.41 -13.02
CA ARG A 177 -1.48 -3.18 -13.60
C ARG A 177 -2.47 -3.45 -14.74
N ASP A 178 -2.21 -4.50 -15.52
CA ASP A 178 -3.06 -4.92 -16.65
C ASP A 178 -3.79 -6.25 -16.35
N GLY A 179 -4.19 -6.45 -15.09
CA GLY A 179 -4.98 -7.61 -14.71
C GLY A 179 -6.40 -7.53 -15.26
N THR A 180 -7.04 -8.67 -15.51
CA THR A 180 -8.49 -8.67 -15.75
C THR A 180 -9.20 -8.33 -14.45
N THR A 181 -10.42 -7.78 -14.54
CA THR A 181 -11.32 -7.58 -13.41
C THR A 181 -11.29 -8.73 -12.41
N GLN A 182 -11.15 -8.40 -11.12
CA GLN A 182 -11.01 -9.35 -10.00
C GLN A 182 -9.74 -10.22 -10.02
N ARG A 183 -8.75 -9.91 -10.88
CA ARG A 183 -7.44 -10.58 -10.94
C ARG A 183 -6.30 -9.58 -11.06
N GLU A 184 -6.48 -8.43 -10.44
CA GLU A 184 -5.53 -7.32 -10.47
C GLU A 184 -4.50 -7.40 -9.34
N ALA A 185 -4.67 -8.32 -8.39
CA ALA A 185 -3.68 -8.61 -7.38
C ALA A 185 -3.80 -10.05 -6.84
N ASP A 186 -2.69 -10.57 -6.32
CA ASP A 186 -2.64 -11.79 -5.51
C ASP A 186 -1.98 -11.48 -4.17
N ALA A 187 -2.68 -11.78 -3.08
CA ALA A 187 -2.10 -11.80 -1.74
C ALA A 187 -1.41 -13.15 -1.51
N ILE A 188 -0.11 -13.12 -1.22
CA ILE A 188 0.70 -14.31 -0.98
C ILE A 188 1.10 -14.33 0.51
N PRO A 189 0.26 -14.89 1.39
CA PRO A 189 0.58 -14.99 2.80
C PRO A 189 1.73 -15.99 3.01
N VAL A 190 2.67 -15.62 3.87
CA VAL A 190 3.75 -16.51 4.30
C VAL A 190 3.37 -17.06 5.66
N SER A 191 2.99 -18.33 5.70
CA SER A 191 2.77 -19.05 6.96
C SER A 191 4.05 -19.77 7.37
N ASN A 192 4.32 -19.82 8.68
CA ASN A 192 5.43 -20.62 9.23
C ASN A 192 5.15 -22.13 9.21
N LYS A 193 4.11 -22.62 8.51
CA LYS A 193 3.85 -24.05 8.41
C LYS A 193 5.00 -24.69 7.64
N LYS A 194 5.82 -25.47 8.36
CA LYS A 194 6.65 -26.49 7.73
C LYS A 194 5.72 -27.46 7.03
N ASP A 195 6.02 -27.81 5.78
CA ASP A 195 5.36 -28.93 5.10
C ASP A 195 5.41 -30.16 6.01
N GLY A 196 4.24 -30.60 6.52
CA GLY A 196 4.12 -31.82 7.32
C GLY A 196 3.21 -31.78 8.56
N ASP A 197 2.70 -30.62 8.99
CA ASP A 197 1.78 -30.56 10.14
C ASP A 197 0.32 -30.72 9.67
N TYR A 198 -0.11 -31.98 9.51
CA TYR A 198 -1.51 -32.33 9.36
C TYR A 198 -2.17 -32.30 10.73
N ASP A 199 -3.15 -31.41 10.90
CA ASP A 199 -4.00 -31.40 12.09
C ASP A 199 -5.02 -32.54 11.96
N GLU A 200 -4.64 -33.74 12.43
CA GLU A 200 -5.56 -34.86 12.62
C GLU A 200 -6.45 -34.59 13.84
N THR A 201 -7.38 -33.64 13.74
CA THR A 201 -8.52 -33.56 14.66
C THR A 201 -9.78 -33.06 13.96
N ASP A 202 -10.33 -33.87 13.05
CA ASP A 202 -11.77 -33.84 12.79
C ASP A 202 -12.31 -35.26 12.58
N GLU A 203 -12.06 -36.12 13.57
CA GLU A 203 -12.87 -37.33 13.75
C GLU A 203 -14.10 -36.97 14.60
N GLY A 204 -15.23 -36.82 13.91
CA GLY A 204 -16.53 -37.16 14.42
C GLY A 204 -17.26 -36.07 15.19
N LEU A 205 -18.46 -35.74 14.71
CA LEU A 205 -19.71 -36.19 15.33
C LEU A 205 -20.88 -35.89 14.40
N GLU A 206 -21.34 -36.93 13.69
CA GLU A 206 -22.76 -37.07 13.38
C GLU A 206 -23.53 -37.20 14.71
N GLN A 207 -24.48 -36.30 14.95
CA GLN A 207 -25.83 -36.58 15.48
C GLN A 207 -26.81 -35.51 14.99
#